data_AF-A0A2M9IV29-F1
#
_entry.id   AF-A0A2M9IV29-F1
#
_cell.length_a   1.000
_cell.length_b   1.000
_cell.length_c   1.000
_cell.angle_alpha   90.00
_cell.angle_beta   90.00
_cell.angle_gamma   90.00
#
_symmetry.space_group_name_H-M   'P 1'
#
loop_
_entity.id
_entity.type
_entity.pdbx_description
1 polymer ?
#
loop_
_entity_poly.entity_id
_entity_poly.type
_entity_poly.pdbx_seq_one_letter_code
_entity_poly.pdbx_strand_id
1 'polypeptide(L)'
;MLPAPATDEEFQALCHATTTVEIPSDLIRWHPNEITQWITAVDDDAHASDGDVHRAHQAVAYALGINPADLPGAAPRGCGSSVS
;
A
#
# COMPACT_ATOMS: atom_id res chain seq x y z
N MET A 1 -0.43 9.40 -23.90
CA MET A 1 0.39 8.31 -23.33
C MET A 1 -0.06 8.15 -21.89
N LEU A 2 -0.90 7.16 -21.60
CA LEU A 2 -1.36 6.87 -20.24
C LEU A 2 -0.29 5.97 -19.57
N PRO A 3 0.23 6.30 -18.38
CA PRO A 3 1.13 5.40 -17.68
C PRO A 3 0.39 4.11 -17.32
N ALA A 4 1.04 2.97 -17.59
CA ALA A 4 0.55 1.62 -17.34
C ALA A 4 0.22 1.40 -15.84
N PRO A 5 -0.67 0.45 -15.49
CA PRO A 5 -0.98 0.17 -14.10
C PRO A 5 0.28 -0.32 -13.38
N ALA A 6 0.75 0.48 -12.44
CA ALA A 6 1.37 0.09 -11.19
C ALA A 6 2.14 -1.26 -11.25
N THR A 7 3.43 -1.22 -11.61
CA THR A 7 4.22 -2.40 -12.00
C THR A 7 4.75 -3.20 -10.81
N ASP A 8 4.99 -4.51 -11.01
CA ASP A 8 5.61 -5.45 -10.05
C ASP A 8 6.89 -4.88 -9.38
N GLU A 9 7.62 -4.02 -10.09
CA GLU A 9 8.79 -3.29 -9.56
C GLU A 9 8.46 -2.34 -8.40
N GLU A 10 7.29 -1.70 -8.42
CA GLU A 10 6.84 -0.84 -7.31
C GLU A 10 6.56 -1.68 -6.07
N PHE A 11 5.92 -2.85 -6.22
CA PHE A 11 5.72 -3.80 -5.13
C PHE A 11 7.05 -4.32 -4.56
N GLN A 12 8.02 -4.67 -5.42
CA GLN A 12 9.35 -5.09 -4.98
C GLN A 12 10.10 -3.97 -4.24
N ALA A 13 10.00 -2.70 -4.68
CA ALA A 13 10.56 -1.57 -3.96
C ALA A 13 9.92 -1.36 -2.58
N LEU A 14 8.62 -1.66 -2.45
CA LEU A 14 7.90 -1.68 -1.17
C LEU A 14 8.28 -2.88 -0.28
N CYS A 15 8.82 -3.97 -0.82
CA CYS A 15 9.37 -5.06 -0.02
C CYS A 15 10.82 -4.79 0.42
N HIS A 16 11.61 -4.08 -0.39
CA HIS A 16 13.05 -3.94 -0.20
C HIS A 16 13.53 -2.79 0.69
N ALA A 17 12.69 -1.81 1.01
CA ALA A 17 13.13 -0.74 1.91
C ALA A 17 13.07 -1.22 3.36
N THR A 18 14.19 -1.06 4.04
CA THR A 18 14.34 -1.32 5.46
C THR A 18 13.61 -0.25 6.26
N THR A 19 12.43 -0.58 6.77
CA THR A 19 11.67 0.25 7.71
C THR A 19 11.29 -0.54 8.96
N THR A 20 10.50 0.04 9.86
CA THR A 20 10.05 -0.62 11.09
C THR A 20 9.11 -1.79 10.80
N VAL A 21 8.39 -1.74 9.67
CA VAL A 21 7.43 -2.77 9.24
C VAL A 21 8.03 -3.55 8.09
N GLU A 22 8.31 -4.83 8.30
CA GLU A 22 8.77 -5.73 7.25
C GLU A 22 7.57 -6.19 6.40
N ILE A 23 7.61 -5.89 5.10
CA ILE A 23 6.59 -6.35 4.15
C ILE A 23 6.99 -7.71 3.59
N PRO A 24 6.16 -8.76 3.77
CA PRO A 24 6.41 -10.07 3.19
C PRO A 24 6.51 -10.00 1.66
N SER A 25 7.60 -10.50 1.08
CA SER A 25 7.79 -10.51 -0.37
C SER A 25 6.82 -11.47 -1.09
N ASP A 26 6.25 -12.41 -0.36
CA ASP A 26 5.30 -13.42 -0.81
C ASP A 26 3.84 -13.07 -0.47
N LEU A 27 3.55 -11.83 -0.03
CA LEU A 27 2.20 -11.36 0.34
C LEU A 27 1.15 -11.65 -0.75
N ILE A 28 1.54 -11.60 -2.03
CA ILE A 28 0.68 -11.93 -3.19
C ILE A 28 0.19 -13.39 -3.21
N ARG A 29 0.85 -14.30 -2.47
CA ARG A 29 0.49 -15.72 -2.38
C ARG A 29 -0.32 -16.03 -1.13
N TRP A 30 -0.46 -15.08 -0.21
CA TRP A 30 -1.16 -15.28 1.04
C TRP A 30 -2.67 -15.30 0.81
N HIS A 31 -3.41 -16.00 1.68
CA HIS A 31 -4.86 -15.92 1.64
C HIS A 31 -5.32 -14.50 2.02
N PRO A 32 -6.39 -13.96 1.41
CA PRO A 32 -6.89 -12.62 1.74
C PRO A 32 -7.14 -12.39 3.23
N ASN A 33 -7.53 -13.43 3.97
CA ASN A 33 -7.73 -13.35 5.42
C ASN A 33 -6.40 -13.17 6.19
N GLU A 34 -5.32 -13.80 5.72
CA GLU A 34 -3.97 -13.63 6.30
C GLU A 34 -3.43 -12.23 6.00
N ILE A 35 -3.67 -11.73 4.79
CA ILE A 35 -3.31 -10.35 4.39
C ILE A 35 -4.05 -9.33 5.28
N THR A 36 -5.35 -9.51 5.50
CA THR A 36 -6.14 -8.64 6.39
C THR A 36 -5.66 -8.69 7.84
N GLN A 37 -5.30 -9.88 8.34
CA GLN A 37 -4.74 -10.01 9.70
C GLN A 37 -3.40 -9.29 9.84
N TRP A 38 -2.53 -9.42 8.84
CA TRP A 38 -1.23 -8.76 8.83
C TRP A 38 -1.37 -7.24 8.81
N ILE A 39 -2.18 -6.67 7.90
CA ILE A 39 -2.34 -5.21 7.85
C ILE A 39 -3.00 -4.65 9.11
N THR A 40 -3.93 -5.39 9.72
CA THR A 40 -4.54 -5.00 11.00
C THR A 40 -3.49 -4.98 12.12
N ALA A 41 -2.54 -5.92 12.14
CA ALA A 41 -1.46 -5.91 13.11
C ALA A 41 -0.48 -4.74 12.89
N VAL A 42 -0.26 -4.34 11.63
CA VAL A 42 0.55 -3.17 11.29
C VAL A 42 -0.15 -1.86 11.71
N ASP A 43 -1.46 -1.73 11.50
CA ASP A 43 -2.25 -0.58 11.94
C ASP A 43 -2.29 -0.43 13.47
N ASP A 44 -2.28 -1.54 14.22
CA ASP A 44 -2.29 -1.54 15.68
C ASP A 44 -0.87 -1.38 16.30
N ASP A 45 0.18 -1.47 15.47
CA ASP A 45 1.56 -1.34 15.94
C ASP A 45 1.90 0.13 16.26
N ALA A 46 1.97 0.45 17.54
CA ALA A 46 2.32 1.78 18.04
C ALA A 46 3.75 2.24 17.67
N HIS A 47 4.60 1.34 17.17
CA HIS A 47 5.94 1.66 16.66
C HIS A 47 5.97 1.89 15.16
N ALA A 48 4.92 1.50 14.42
CA ALA A 48 4.82 1.80 13.00
C ALA A 48 4.61 3.30 12.78
N SER A 49 5.41 3.87 11.88
CA SER A 49 5.19 5.24 11.42
C SER A 49 3.99 5.28 10.46
N ASP A 50 3.29 6.42 10.37
CA ASP A 50 2.24 6.63 9.36
C ASP A 50 2.72 6.29 7.93
N GLY A 51 4.01 6.54 7.65
CA GLY A 51 4.62 6.18 6.36
C GLY A 51 4.78 4.67 6.16
N ASP A 52 5.03 3.92 7.23
CA ASP A 52 5.13 2.45 7.20
C ASP A 52 3.76 1.82 7.03
N VAL A 53 2.76 2.33 7.77
CA VAL A 53 1.37 1.92 7.63
C VAL A 53 0.88 2.20 6.21
N HIS A 54 1.09 3.41 5.68
CA HIS A 54 0.71 3.74 4.31
C HIS A 54 1.33 2.81 3.26
N ARG A 55 2.62 2.51 3.42
CA ARG A 55 3.35 1.58 2.55
C ARG A 55 2.81 0.15 2.64
N ALA A 56 2.48 -0.32 3.84
CA ALA A 56 1.87 -1.63 4.06
C ALA A 56 0.50 -1.73 3.35
N HIS A 57 -0.32 -0.68 3.44
CA HIS A 57 -1.59 -0.57 2.73
C HIS A 57 -1.40 -0.62 1.21
N GLN A 58 -0.39 0.07 0.66
CA GLN A 58 -0.06 -0.02 -0.77
C GLN A 58 0.31 -1.45 -1.18
N ALA A 59 1.16 -2.13 -0.40
CA ALA A 59 1.55 -3.52 -0.66
C ALA A 59 0.36 -4.49 -0.64
N VAL A 60 -0.58 -4.30 0.28
CA VAL A 60 -1.84 -5.07 0.37
C VAL A 60 -2.71 -4.85 -0.86
N ALA A 61 -2.86 -3.60 -1.32
CA ALA A 61 -3.61 -3.32 -2.53
C ALA A 61 -3.01 -4.05 -3.75
N TYR A 62 -1.69 -4.01 -3.91
CA TYR A 62 -1.01 -4.79 -4.95
C TYR A 62 -1.26 -6.29 -4.84
N ALA A 63 -1.13 -6.87 -3.64
CA ALA A 63 -1.34 -8.30 -3.41
C ALA A 63 -2.78 -8.75 -3.71
N LEU A 64 -3.77 -7.87 -3.48
CA LEU A 64 -5.18 -8.13 -3.77
C LEU A 64 -5.59 -7.76 -5.21
N GLY A 65 -4.67 -7.24 -6.03
CA GLY A 65 -4.97 -6.77 -7.39
C GLY A 65 -5.82 -5.50 -7.41
N ILE A 66 -5.85 -4.75 -6.31
CA ILE A 66 -6.55 -3.47 -6.16
C ILE A 66 -5.58 -2.36 -6.58
N ASN A 67 -6.09 -1.35 -7.29
CA ASN A 67 -5.28 -0.17 -7.60
C ASN A 67 -5.03 0.63 -6.30
N PRO A 68 -3.78 0.88 -5.89
CA PRO A 68 -3.48 1.63 -4.67
C PRO A 68 -4.03 3.07 -4.68
N ALA A 69 -4.37 3.64 -5.85
CA ALA A 69 -5.06 4.92 -5.96
C ALA A 69 -6.54 4.88 -5.50
N ASP A 70 -7.12 3.69 -5.35
CA ASP A 70 -8.48 3.46 -4.85
C ASP A 70 -8.51 3.40 -3.30
N LEU A 71 -7.34 3.32 -2.65
CA LEU A 71 -7.26 3.26 -1.19
C LEU A 71 -7.60 4.63 -0.57
N PRO A 72 -8.47 4.66 0.46
CA PRO A 72 -8.79 5.89 1.18
C PRO A 72 -7.53 6.40 1.90
N GLY A 73 -7.02 7.56 1.47
CA GLY A 73 -5.78 8.15 2.00
C GLY A 73 -4.66 8.27 0.97
N ALA A 74 -4.82 7.72 -0.24
CA ALA A 74 -4.07 8.20 -1.41
C ALA A 74 -4.51 9.66 -1.64
N ALA A 75 -3.70 10.61 -1.18
CA ALA A 75 -4.00 12.03 -1.32
C ALA A 75 -4.49 12.29 -2.76
N PRO A 76 -5.68 12.89 -2.97
CA PRO A 76 -5.98 13.38 -4.30
C PRO A 76 -4.84 14.34 -4.62
N ARG A 77 -4.13 14.11 -5.73
CA ARG A 77 -3.29 15.14 -6.33
C ARG A 77 -4.22 16.27 -6.72
N GLY A 78 -4.52 17.14 -5.75
CA GLY A 78 -5.46 18.21 -5.90
C GLY A 78 -4.92 19.20 -6.91
N CYS A 79 -5.69 19.42 -7.97
CA CYS A 79 -5.72 20.71 -8.66
C CYS A 79 -7.16 20.98 -9.10
N GLY A 80 -7.88 21.72 -8.25
CA GLY A 80 -8.75 22.81 -8.69
C GLY A 80 -10.16 22.49 -9.15
N SER A 81 -11.05 22.12 -8.23
CA SER A 81 -12.44 22.61 -8.31
C SER A 81 -12.48 23.99 -7.67
N SER A 82 -12.17 25.04 -8.44
CA SER A 82 -12.53 26.41 -8.04
C SER A 82 -13.85 26.74 -8.71
N VAL A 83 -14.90 26.72 -7.89
CA VAL A 83 -16.18 27.35 -8.18
C VAL A 83 -16.00 28.87 -8.24
N SER A 84 -16.42 29.50 -9.34
CA SER A 84 -17.01 30.85 -9.42
C SER A 84 -17.58 31.07 -10.82
#